data_AF-A0A251PEQ5-F1
#
_entry.id   AF-A0A251PEQ5-F1
#
_cell.length_a   1.000
_cell.length_b   1.000
_cell.length_c   1.000
_cell.angle_alpha   90.00
_cell.angle_beta   90.00
_cell.angle_gamma   90.00
#
_symmetry.space_group_name_H-M   'P 1'
#
loop_
_entity.id
_entity.type
_entity.pdbx_description
1 polymer ?
#
loop_
_entity_poly.entity_id
_entity_poly.type
_entity_poly.pdbx_seq_one_letter_code
_entity_poly.pdbx_strand_id
1 'polypeptide(L)'
;MKLKLVGGDSAGVVTAYYMCTENGAGPERDELDFEFLGNRSGQPYLIQTNVYKNGTGGREMRHMLWFDPTEDFHTYSILWNNHQIVFFVDKVPIRVFKNNGEANNFFPNEKPMYLFSSIWNADEWATRGGLEKTDWKKAPFVSSYKDFNVDGCQWEDPYPACVSTTTKNWWDQYDAWHLSDAQKMDYAWIQRNLVIYDYCKDSERYPTLPVECPLSPWE
;
A
#
# COMPACT_ATOMS: atom_id res chain seq x y z
N MET A 1 3.77 -3.88 10.22
CA MET A 1 2.66 -3.95 11.21
C MET A 1 2.01 -5.31 11.12
N LYS A 2 1.57 -5.94 12.22
CA LYS A 2 0.63 -7.06 12.14
C LYS A 2 -0.80 -6.60 12.37
N LEU A 3 -1.68 -6.88 11.41
CA LEU A 3 -3.10 -6.52 11.48
C LEU A 3 -3.96 -7.78 11.42
N LYS A 4 -5.05 -7.75 12.19
CA LYS A 4 -6.20 -8.64 12.03
C LYS A 4 -7.44 -7.77 11.81
N LEU A 5 -8.14 -8.00 10.71
CA LEU A 5 -9.23 -7.13 10.26
C LEU A 5 -10.55 -7.43 10.96
N VAL A 6 -11.55 -6.57 10.72
CA VAL A 6 -12.90 -6.71 11.27
C VAL A 6 -13.54 -8.01 10.79
N GLY A 7 -13.87 -8.90 11.73
CA GLY A 7 -14.65 -10.11 11.43
C GLY A 7 -16.14 -9.82 11.22
N GLY A 8 -16.85 -10.74 10.55
CA GLY A 8 -18.29 -10.63 10.35
C GLY A 8 -18.67 -9.71 9.18
N ASP A 9 -19.66 -8.83 9.37
CA ASP A 9 -20.06 -7.84 8.36
C ASP A 9 -19.27 -6.55 8.59
N SER A 10 -18.45 -6.19 7.61
CA SER A 10 -17.61 -5.00 7.58
C SER A 10 -17.84 -4.15 6.33
N ALA A 11 -18.95 -4.37 5.61
CA ALA A 11 -19.28 -3.59 4.42
C ALA A 11 -19.29 -2.08 4.77
N GLY A 12 -18.72 -1.26 3.88
CA GLY A 12 -18.59 0.19 4.04
C GLY A 12 -17.49 0.65 5.01
N VAL A 13 -16.81 -0.27 5.71
CA VAL A 13 -15.73 0.06 6.65
C VAL A 13 -14.37 -0.14 5.98
N VAL A 14 -13.50 0.86 6.11
CA VAL A 14 -12.10 0.80 5.68
C VAL A 14 -11.19 0.82 6.89
N THR A 15 -10.29 -0.15 6.94
CA THR A 15 -9.10 -0.07 7.79
C THR A 15 -7.94 0.41 6.95
N ALA A 16 -7.19 1.42 7.39
CA ALA A 16 -6.05 1.94 6.67
C ALA A 16 -4.75 1.76 7.45
N TYR A 17 -3.67 1.50 6.73
CA TYR A 17 -2.30 1.48 7.22
C TYR A 17 -1.43 2.14 6.15
N TYR A 18 -0.93 3.34 6.43
CA TYR A 18 -0.35 4.18 5.38
C TYR A 18 0.79 5.05 5.89
N MET A 19 1.62 5.51 4.95
CA MET A 19 2.66 6.50 5.20
C MET A 19 2.25 7.81 4.54
N CYS A 20 2.39 8.95 5.21
CA CYS A 20 2.05 10.26 4.63
C CYS A 20 2.96 11.38 5.15
N THR A 21 3.28 12.37 4.31
CA THR A 21 4.19 13.48 4.66
C THR A 21 3.61 14.45 5.67
N GLU A 22 2.28 14.61 5.66
CA GLU A 22 1.58 15.61 6.46
C GLU A 22 0.55 14.96 7.37
N ASN A 23 0.39 15.51 8.57
CA ASN A 23 -0.69 15.15 9.46
C ASN A 23 -2.02 15.64 8.86
N GLY A 24 -2.87 14.71 8.39
CA GLY A 24 -4.19 15.02 7.84
C GLY A 24 -4.28 15.03 6.31
N ALA A 25 -3.32 14.45 5.60
CA ALA A 25 -3.40 14.23 4.14
C ALA A 25 -3.62 15.53 3.31
N GLY A 26 -2.73 16.50 3.47
CA GLY A 26 -2.79 17.77 2.73
C GLY A 26 -2.69 17.65 1.20
N PRO A 27 -2.88 18.78 0.48
CA PRO A 27 -3.02 18.80 -0.97
C PRO A 27 -1.73 18.49 -1.73
N GLU A 28 -0.56 18.61 -1.11
CA GLU A 28 0.75 18.36 -1.73
C GLU A 28 1.47 17.15 -1.11
N ARG A 29 0.73 16.27 -0.45
CA ARG A 29 1.32 15.14 0.26
C ARG A 29 1.96 14.11 -0.67
N ASP A 30 2.99 13.45 -0.15
CA ASP A 30 3.34 12.11 -0.63
C ASP A 30 2.69 11.09 0.31
N GLU A 31 2.16 10.00 -0.23
CA GLU A 31 1.40 9.00 0.55
C GLU A 31 1.52 7.59 -0.06
N LEU A 32 1.63 6.57 0.80
CA LEU A 32 1.68 5.16 0.43
C LEU A 32 0.64 4.38 1.23
N ASP A 33 -0.32 3.77 0.54
CA ASP A 33 -1.52 3.25 1.20
C ASP A 33 -1.61 1.72 1.18
N PHE A 34 -1.96 1.14 2.33
CA PHE A 34 -2.80 -0.04 2.40
C PHE A 34 -4.19 0.37 2.91
N GLU A 35 -5.22 0.05 2.14
CA GLU A 35 -6.62 0.21 2.53
C GLU A 35 -7.34 -1.15 2.42
N PHE A 36 -7.84 -1.63 3.54
CA PHE A 36 -8.59 -2.88 3.63
C PHE A 36 -10.07 -2.59 3.53
N LEU A 37 -10.66 -2.97 2.40
CA LEU A 37 -12.05 -2.70 2.08
C LEU A 37 -12.91 -3.85 2.61
N GLY A 38 -13.71 -3.57 3.63
CA GLY A 38 -14.60 -4.56 4.24
C GLY A 38 -15.74 -5.00 3.33
N ASN A 39 -16.43 -6.06 3.74
CA ASN A 39 -17.46 -6.69 2.92
C ASN A 39 -18.55 -7.33 3.79
N ARG A 40 -19.64 -7.78 3.16
CA ARG A 40 -20.71 -8.54 3.84
C ARG A 40 -20.14 -9.84 4.42
N SER A 41 -20.77 -10.35 5.48
CA SER A 41 -20.35 -11.61 6.10
C SER A 41 -20.23 -12.75 5.07
N GLY A 42 -19.08 -13.44 5.09
CA GLY A 42 -18.78 -14.53 4.16
C GLY A 42 -18.34 -14.08 2.76
N GLN A 43 -18.28 -12.77 2.49
CA GLN A 43 -17.70 -12.22 1.27
C GLN A 43 -16.25 -11.79 1.52
N PRO A 44 -15.38 -11.87 0.49
CA PRO A 44 -13.96 -11.62 0.65
C PRO A 44 -13.65 -10.15 0.91
N TYR A 45 -12.62 -9.91 1.72
CA TYR A 45 -11.96 -8.61 1.83
C TYR A 45 -11.18 -8.29 0.55
N LEU A 46 -11.00 -6.99 0.29
CA LEU A 46 -10.07 -6.50 -0.71
C LEU A 46 -8.97 -5.68 -0.05
N ILE A 47 -7.75 -5.78 -0.58
CA ILE A 47 -6.69 -4.82 -0.30
C ILE A 47 -6.59 -3.86 -1.48
N GLN A 48 -6.76 -2.57 -1.22
CA GLN A 48 -6.36 -1.50 -2.12
C GLN A 48 -4.99 -0.96 -1.70
N THR A 49 -4.12 -0.77 -2.67
CA THR A 49 -2.88 0.01 -2.49
C THR A 49 -2.92 1.24 -3.37
N ASN A 50 -2.35 2.35 -2.90
CA ASN A 50 -2.26 3.60 -3.67
C ASN A 50 -0.91 4.28 -3.42
N VAL A 51 -0.54 5.16 -4.34
CA VAL A 51 0.70 5.95 -4.27
C VAL A 51 0.40 7.38 -4.70
N TYR A 52 0.66 8.32 -3.80
CA TYR A 52 0.59 9.75 -4.05
C TYR A 52 1.99 10.36 -4.13
N LYS A 53 2.17 11.24 -5.12
CA LYS A 53 3.31 12.14 -5.23
C LYS A 53 2.77 13.55 -5.42
N ASN A 54 3.14 14.46 -4.52
CA ASN A 54 2.75 15.86 -4.51
C ASN A 54 1.23 16.06 -4.71
N GLY A 55 0.43 15.32 -3.96
CA GLY A 55 -1.04 15.35 -4.02
C GLY A 55 -1.66 14.53 -5.14
N THR A 56 -0.88 14.09 -6.12
CA THR A 56 -1.38 13.30 -7.25
C THR A 56 -1.36 11.82 -6.90
N GLY A 57 -2.53 11.24 -6.65
CA GLY A 57 -2.72 9.80 -6.48
C GLY A 57 -3.34 9.15 -7.71
N GLY A 58 -4.36 8.31 -7.48
CA GLY A 58 -5.08 7.61 -8.56
C GLY A 58 -4.36 6.36 -9.07
N ARG A 59 -3.42 5.86 -8.28
CA ARG A 59 -2.61 4.69 -8.62
C ARG A 59 -3.15 3.46 -7.91
N GLU A 60 -4.46 3.30 -7.85
CA GLU A 60 -5.08 2.21 -7.11
C GLU A 60 -4.77 0.86 -7.78
N MET A 61 -4.35 -0.11 -6.97
CA MET A 61 -4.39 -1.52 -7.34
C MET A 61 -5.18 -2.27 -6.27
N ARG A 62 -6.12 -3.11 -6.68
CA ARG A 62 -6.95 -3.92 -5.76
C ARG A 62 -6.65 -5.40 -5.92
N HIS A 63 -6.54 -6.07 -4.77
CA HIS A 63 -6.16 -7.46 -4.66
C HIS A 63 -7.15 -8.22 -3.79
N MET A 64 -7.47 -9.43 -4.22
CA MET A 64 -7.98 -10.48 -3.34
C MET A 64 -6.86 -11.01 -2.46
N LEU A 65 -7.21 -11.64 -1.33
CA LEU A 65 -6.27 -12.31 -0.44
C LEU A 65 -6.35 -13.84 -0.59
N TRP A 66 -5.25 -14.52 -0.31
CA TRP A 66 -5.14 -16.00 -0.32
C TRP A 66 -5.42 -16.63 1.06
N PHE A 67 -5.95 -15.84 1.99
CA PHE A 67 -6.33 -16.24 3.35
C PHE A 67 -7.48 -15.33 3.84
N ASP A 68 -8.12 -15.70 4.94
CA ASP A 68 -9.09 -14.85 5.64
C ASP A 68 -8.34 -13.90 6.59
N PRO A 69 -8.28 -12.58 6.31
CA PRO A 69 -7.54 -11.63 7.13
C PRO A 69 -8.22 -11.30 8.47
N THR A 70 -9.40 -11.86 8.74
CA THR A 70 -10.16 -11.64 9.98
C THR A 70 -9.87 -12.70 11.05
N GLU A 71 -9.34 -13.85 10.64
CA GLU A 71 -9.13 -15.02 11.51
C GLU A 71 -7.80 -14.94 12.30
N ASP A 72 -6.72 -14.50 11.66
CA ASP A 72 -5.42 -14.33 12.32
C ASP A 72 -4.68 -13.05 11.89
N PHE A 73 -3.62 -12.73 12.62
CA PHE A 73 -2.75 -11.61 12.33
C PHE A 73 -1.79 -11.92 11.18
N HIS A 74 -1.84 -11.10 10.14
CA HIS A 74 -0.88 -11.11 9.04
C HIS A 74 -0.02 -9.86 9.06
N THR A 75 1.18 -9.94 8.50
CA THR A 75 2.11 -8.82 8.44
C THR A 75 1.85 -8.02 7.18
N TYR A 76 1.73 -6.70 7.32
CA TYR A 76 1.64 -5.76 6.21
C TYR A 76 2.82 -4.81 6.34
N SER A 77 3.62 -4.72 5.28
CA SER A 77 4.86 -3.93 5.29
C SER A 77 5.11 -3.25 3.96
N ILE A 78 5.82 -2.12 4.05
CA ILE A 78 6.25 -1.31 2.92
C ILE A 78 7.77 -1.26 3.00
N LEU A 79 8.44 -1.73 1.94
CA LEU A 79 9.84 -1.37 1.69
C LEU A 79 9.84 -0.13 0.80
N TRP A 80 10.50 0.93 1.23
CA TRP A 80 10.60 2.18 0.47
C TRP A 80 12.07 2.63 0.46
N ASN A 81 12.65 2.65 -0.73
CA ASN A 81 13.99 3.19 -1.00
C ASN A 81 14.01 3.97 -2.31
N ASN A 82 15.16 4.49 -2.72
CA ASN A 82 15.29 5.29 -3.95
C ASN A 82 15.10 4.50 -5.25
N HIS A 83 14.99 3.17 -5.21
CA HIS A 83 14.84 2.32 -6.39
C HIS A 83 13.40 1.81 -6.57
N GLN A 84 12.68 1.57 -5.47
CA GLN A 84 11.35 1.01 -5.50
C GLN A 84 10.58 1.23 -4.20
N ILE A 85 9.26 1.15 -4.33
CA ILE A 85 8.33 0.88 -3.23
C ILE A 85 7.78 -0.53 -3.45
N VAL A 86 7.83 -1.36 -2.42
CA VAL A 86 7.27 -2.72 -2.46
C VAL A 86 6.29 -2.88 -1.31
N PHE A 87 5.05 -3.22 -1.66
CA PHE A 87 3.99 -3.55 -0.71
C PHE A 87 3.99 -5.05 -0.49
N PHE A 88 4.18 -5.48 0.75
CA PHE A 88 4.21 -6.89 1.14
C PHE A 88 3.02 -7.25 2.03
N VAL A 89 2.49 -8.45 1.76
CA VAL A 89 1.62 -9.19 2.69
C VAL A 89 2.40 -10.42 3.13
N ASP A 90 2.64 -10.53 4.43
CA ASP A 90 3.64 -11.38 5.04
C ASP A 90 5.03 -11.19 4.42
N LYS A 91 5.48 -12.11 3.57
CA LYS A 91 6.74 -12.02 2.81
C LYS A 91 6.52 -11.91 1.30
N VAL A 92 5.27 -11.92 0.88
CA VAL A 92 4.86 -11.96 -0.53
C VAL A 92 4.67 -10.53 -1.04
N PRO A 93 5.44 -10.08 -2.03
CA PRO A 93 5.20 -8.79 -2.67
C PRO A 93 3.86 -8.86 -3.43
N ILE A 94 2.97 -7.92 -3.16
CA ILE A 94 1.70 -7.79 -3.88
C ILE A 94 1.73 -6.67 -4.92
N ARG A 95 2.64 -5.70 -4.75
CA ARG A 95 2.86 -4.59 -5.69
C ARG A 95 4.31 -4.12 -5.61
N VAL A 96 4.90 -3.86 -6.78
CA VAL A 96 6.17 -3.15 -6.94
C VAL A 96 5.91 -1.87 -7.72
N PHE A 97 6.39 -0.76 -7.20
CA PHE A 97 6.32 0.56 -7.84
C PHE A 97 7.75 1.06 -8.00
N LYS A 98 8.27 1.08 -9.24
CA LYS A 98 9.68 1.37 -9.52
C LYS A 98 9.93 2.86 -9.60
N ASN A 99 11.12 3.29 -9.19
CA ASN A 99 11.69 4.57 -9.59
C ASN A 99 12.49 4.38 -10.89
N ASN A 100 12.49 5.36 -11.78
CA ASN A 100 13.29 5.32 -13.01
C ASN A 100 14.73 5.85 -12.81
N GLY A 101 15.07 6.32 -11.61
CA GLY A 101 16.40 6.86 -11.30
C GLY A 101 16.66 8.27 -11.83
N GLU A 102 15.67 8.90 -12.47
CA GLU A 102 15.72 10.27 -12.98
C GLU A 102 14.75 11.16 -12.21
N ALA A 103 14.90 12.48 -12.35
CA ALA A 103 13.95 13.43 -11.80
C ALA A 103 12.56 13.18 -12.40
N ASN A 104 11.57 12.95 -11.54
CA ASN A 104 10.21 12.61 -11.97
C ASN A 104 9.16 13.10 -10.97
N ASN A 105 7.90 13.09 -11.41
CA ASN A 105 6.76 13.59 -10.62
C ASN A 105 5.82 12.45 -10.15
N PHE A 106 6.29 11.21 -10.11
CA PHE A 106 5.46 10.06 -9.71
C PHE A 106 6.02 9.28 -8.52
N PHE A 107 7.32 9.33 -8.25
CA PHE A 107 7.96 8.60 -7.17
C PHE A 107 8.17 9.49 -5.94
N PRO A 108 7.64 9.12 -4.76
CA PRO A 108 7.82 9.90 -3.54
C PRO A 108 9.13 9.53 -2.84
N ASN A 109 10.20 10.29 -3.06
CA ASN A 109 11.50 10.09 -2.38
C ASN A 109 12.13 11.37 -1.85
N GLU A 110 11.38 12.47 -1.77
CA GLU A 110 11.91 13.80 -1.42
C GLU A 110 11.42 14.30 -0.07
N LYS A 111 10.27 13.81 0.41
CA LYS A 111 9.60 14.27 1.62
C LYS A 111 9.56 13.14 2.66
N PRO A 112 9.96 13.37 3.91
CA PRO A 112 9.83 12.37 4.97
C PRO A 112 8.35 12.09 5.25
N MET A 113 8.02 10.85 5.64
CA MET A 113 6.65 10.43 5.93
C MET A 113 6.51 9.90 7.35
N TYR A 114 5.38 10.19 7.98
CA TYR A 114 4.92 9.54 9.20
C TYR A 114 4.15 8.27 8.86
N LEU A 115 4.06 7.36 9.84
CA LEU A 115 3.24 6.16 9.76
C LEU A 115 1.89 6.40 10.45
N PHE A 116 0.81 6.10 9.76
CA PHE A 116 -0.56 6.26 10.25
C PHE A 116 -1.33 4.94 10.14
N SER A 117 -2.38 4.84 10.96
CA SER A 117 -3.40 3.83 10.80
C SER A 117 -4.74 4.35 11.34
N SER A 118 -5.82 3.96 10.67
CA SER A 118 -7.17 4.41 11.01
C SER A 118 -8.21 3.34 10.68
N ILE A 119 -9.39 3.49 11.26
CA ILE A 119 -10.59 2.74 10.87
C ILE A 119 -11.73 3.75 10.72
N TRP A 120 -12.42 3.72 9.59
CA TRP A 120 -13.42 4.73 9.26
C TRP A 120 -14.46 4.20 8.28
N ASN A 121 -15.55 4.95 8.14
CA ASN A 121 -16.64 4.65 7.22
C ASN A 121 -16.39 5.30 5.86
N ALA A 122 -16.46 4.51 4.80
CA ALA A 122 -16.23 4.92 3.41
C ALA A 122 -17.36 4.39 2.51
N ASP A 123 -18.60 4.55 2.97
CA ASP A 123 -19.82 4.04 2.33
C ASP A 123 -19.95 4.40 0.85
N GLU A 124 -19.37 5.52 0.42
CA GLU A 124 -19.47 6.00 -0.95
C GLU A 124 -18.67 5.19 -1.96
N TRP A 125 -17.72 4.35 -1.53
CA TRP A 125 -16.86 3.63 -2.48
C TRP A 125 -16.30 2.28 -2.01
N ALA A 126 -16.22 2.03 -0.70
CA ALA A 126 -15.44 0.91 -0.15
C ALA A 126 -15.91 -0.47 -0.63
N THR A 127 -17.21 -0.76 -0.48
CA THR A 127 -17.74 -2.10 -0.75
C THR A 127 -18.60 -2.10 -2.01
N ARG A 128 -18.22 -2.94 -2.98
CA ARG A 128 -18.87 -3.02 -4.31
C ARG A 128 -19.00 -1.65 -4.99
N GLY A 129 -17.97 -0.81 -4.88
CA GLY A 129 -17.98 0.54 -5.45
C GLY A 129 -18.99 1.49 -4.78
N GLY A 130 -19.33 1.24 -3.52
CA GLY A 130 -20.24 2.08 -2.73
C GLY A 130 -21.71 1.63 -2.74
N LEU A 131 -22.03 0.52 -3.40
CA LEU A 131 -23.40 -0.03 -3.42
C LEU A 131 -23.82 -0.62 -2.06
N GLU A 132 -22.87 -1.15 -1.30
CA GLU A 132 -23.12 -1.77 0.00
C GLU A 132 -22.70 -0.81 1.12
N LYS A 133 -23.68 -0.38 1.91
CA LYS A 133 -23.50 0.58 3.01
C LYS A 133 -23.29 -0.14 4.34
N THR A 134 -22.67 0.56 5.28
CA THR A 134 -22.38 0.09 6.64
C THR A 134 -23.66 -0.18 7.40
N ASP A 135 -23.82 -1.42 7.90
CA ASP A 135 -24.88 -1.73 8.86
C ASP A 135 -24.40 -1.40 10.27
N TRP A 136 -24.72 -0.19 10.74
CA TRP A 136 -24.34 0.27 12.08
C TRP A 136 -24.91 -0.56 13.23
N LYS A 137 -25.89 -1.45 13.00
CA LYS A 137 -26.34 -2.42 14.01
C LYS A 137 -25.30 -3.50 14.32
N LYS A 138 -24.27 -3.64 13.46
CA LYS A 138 -23.14 -4.57 13.62
C LYS A 138 -21.96 -3.95 14.36
N ALA A 139 -22.03 -2.67 14.71
CA ALA A 139 -21.00 -2.01 15.50
C ALA A 139 -20.84 -2.67 16.89
N PRO A 140 -19.63 -2.62 17.50
CA PRO A 140 -18.43 -1.97 17.00
C PRO A 140 -17.67 -2.78 15.94
N PHE A 141 -17.08 -2.07 14.98
CA PHE A 141 -16.14 -2.64 14.01
C PHE A 141 -14.72 -2.54 14.57
N VAL A 142 -14.02 -3.67 14.71
CA VAL A 142 -12.74 -3.72 15.42
C VAL A 142 -11.65 -4.30 14.55
N SER A 143 -10.65 -3.48 14.21
CA SER A 143 -9.38 -3.92 13.65
C SER A 143 -8.33 -3.95 14.76
N SER A 144 -7.55 -5.03 14.81
CA SER A 144 -6.56 -5.27 15.86
C SER A 144 -5.14 -5.16 15.32
N TYR A 145 -4.24 -4.56 16.11
CA TYR A 145 -2.87 -4.27 15.72
C TYR A 145 -1.89 -4.81 16.76
N LYS A 146 -0.76 -5.36 16.31
CA LYS A 146 0.37 -5.73 17.17
C LYS A 146 1.68 -5.68 16.40
N ASP A 147 2.78 -5.89 17.12
CA ASP A 147 4.13 -5.97 16.57
C ASP A 147 4.47 -4.75 15.70
N PHE A 148 4.36 -3.57 16.32
CA PHE A 148 4.69 -2.27 15.73
C PHE A 148 6.21 -2.20 15.48
N ASN A 149 6.62 -2.28 14.21
CA ASN A 149 8.03 -2.22 13.82
C ASN A 149 8.23 -1.17 12.75
N VAL A 150 9.23 -0.32 12.95
CA VAL A 150 9.72 0.67 11.98
C VAL A 150 11.24 0.60 12.01
N ASP A 151 11.81 0.25 10.87
CA ASP A 151 13.25 0.32 10.63
C ASP A 151 13.46 1.21 9.40
N GLY A 152 14.00 2.41 9.61
CA GLY A 152 14.08 3.42 8.58
C GLY A 152 14.93 4.60 8.99
N CYS A 153 15.25 5.45 8.01
CA CYS A 153 15.99 6.68 8.22
C CYS A 153 15.10 7.73 8.90
N GLN A 154 15.22 7.86 10.22
CA GLN A 154 14.49 8.88 10.97
C GLN A 154 14.92 10.27 10.53
N TRP A 155 13.94 11.11 10.16
CA TRP A 155 14.19 12.49 9.77
C TRP A 155 14.59 13.36 10.97
N GLU A 156 15.64 14.15 10.79
CA GLU A 156 16.13 15.15 11.75
C GLU A 156 16.56 16.42 11.00
N ASP A 157 16.58 17.56 11.70
CA ASP A 157 17.06 18.85 11.16
C ASP A 157 18.40 19.21 11.82
N PRO A 158 19.49 19.43 11.07
CA PRO A 158 19.62 19.33 9.60
C PRO A 158 19.55 17.89 9.08
N TYR A 159 19.30 17.72 7.77
CA TYR A 159 19.15 16.43 7.08
C TYR A 159 20.03 15.32 7.68
N PRO A 160 19.43 14.18 8.11
CA PRO A 160 20.19 13.14 8.79
C PRO A 160 21.13 12.44 7.81
N ALA A 161 22.25 11.93 8.32
CA ALA A 161 23.29 11.31 7.50
C ALA A 161 22.78 10.09 6.69
N CYS A 162 21.73 9.40 7.15
CA CYS A 162 21.15 8.27 6.42
C CYS A 162 20.47 8.67 5.10
N VAL A 163 20.06 9.94 4.92
CA VAL A 163 19.57 10.44 3.62
C VAL A 163 20.73 10.63 2.63
N SER A 164 21.90 11.05 3.11
CA SER A 164 23.06 11.36 2.27
C SER A 164 24.03 10.18 2.09
N THR A 165 23.94 9.14 2.92
CA THR A 165 24.84 7.97 2.88
C THR A 165 24.12 6.73 2.37
N THR A 166 23.94 6.65 1.05
CA THR A 166 23.25 5.59 0.30
C THR A 166 23.94 4.22 0.28
N THR A 167 24.80 3.90 1.25
CA THR A 167 25.56 2.63 1.26
C THR A 167 25.65 1.96 2.62
N LYS A 168 25.09 2.57 3.69
CA LYS A 168 25.26 2.07 5.06
C LYS A 168 24.10 1.21 5.55
N ASN A 169 22.88 1.43 5.05
CA ASN A 169 21.72 0.69 5.51
C ASN A 169 21.46 -0.53 4.61
N TRP A 170 20.74 -1.51 5.13
CA TRP A 170 20.43 -2.73 4.38
C TRP A 170 19.50 -2.46 3.19
N TRP A 171 18.59 -1.48 3.31
CA TRP A 171 17.66 -1.09 2.22
C TRP A 171 18.35 -0.35 1.07
N ASP A 172 19.60 0.09 1.29
CA ASP A 172 20.44 0.73 0.29
C ASP A 172 21.36 -0.28 -0.44
N GLN A 173 21.28 -1.58 -0.11
CA GLN A 173 22.08 -2.60 -0.78
C GLN A 173 21.36 -3.16 -2.01
N TYR A 174 22.14 -3.66 -2.97
CA TYR A 174 21.63 -4.20 -4.25
C TYR A 174 20.47 -5.20 -4.08
N ASP A 175 20.55 -6.07 -3.09
CA ASP A 175 19.50 -7.08 -2.81
C ASP A 175 18.15 -6.46 -2.40
N ALA A 176 18.12 -5.21 -1.92
CA ALA A 176 16.90 -4.48 -1.57
C ALA A 176 16.34 -3.65 -2.74
N TRP A 177 17.06 -3.53 -3.86
CA TRP A 177 16.66 -2.76 -5.03
C TRP A 177 15.81 -3.56 -6.02
N HIS A 178 15.81 -4.89 -5.83
CA HIS A 178 15.13 -5.85 -6.68
C HIS A 178 14.40 -6.90 -5.84
N LEU A 179 13.37 -7.52 -6.40
CA LEU A 179 12.81 -8.73 -5.80
C LEU A 179 13.81 -9.88 -5.96
N SER A 180 13.92 -10.74 -4.94
CA SER A 180 14.59 -12.03 -5.09
C SER A 180 13.85 -12.94 -6.08
N ASP A 181 14.50 -13.98 -6.61
CA ASP A 181 13.86 -14.89 -7.57
C ASP A 181 12.59 -15.56 -7.02
N ALA A 182 12.60 -15.95 -5.75
CA ALA A 182 11.41 -16.48 -5.07
C ALA A 182 10.29 -15.43 -4.99
N GLN A 183 10.62 -14.19 -4.63
CA GLN A 183 9.66 -13.09 -4.60
C GLN A 183 9.12 -12.75 -5.99
N LYS A 184 9.91 -12.87 -7.06
CA LYS A 184 9.43 -12.71 -8.44
C LYS A 184 8.42 -13.80 -8.80
N MET A 185 8.67 -15.05 -8.41
CA MET A 185 7.71 -16.15 -8.63
C MET A 185 6.39 -15.90 -7.90
N ASP A 186 6.45 -15.52 -6.62
CA ASP A 186 5.26 -15.20 -5.83
C ASP A 186 4.52 -13.99 -6.42
N TYR A 187 5.25 -12.91 -6.76
CA TYR A 187 4.65 -11.73 -7.38
C TYR A 187 3.94 -12.07 -8.70
N ALA A 188 4.55 -12.90 -9.54
CA ALA A 188 3.94 -13.34 -10.79
C ALA A 188 2.65 -14.16 -10.54
N TRP A 189 2.60 -14.95 -9.47
CA TRP A 189 1.39 -15.65 -9.08
C TRP A 189 0.31 -14.68 -8.58
N ILE A 190 0.65 -13.69 -7.76
CA ILE A 190 -0.28 -12.63 -7.33
C ILE A 190 -0.88 -11.90 -8.53
N GLN A 191 -0.02 -11.44 -9.45
CA GLN A 191 -0.43 -10.69 -10.64
C GLN A 191 -1.40 -11.48 -11.53
N ARG A 192 -1.27 -12.81 -11.60
CA ARG A 192 -2.12 -13.68 -12.41
C ARG A 192 -3.44 -14.05 -11.73
N ASN A 193 -3.45 -14.19 -10.41
CA ASN A 193 -4.55 -14.84 -9.71
C ASN A 193 -5.39 -13.91 -8.83
N LEU A 194 -4.80 -12.82 -8.30
CA LEU A 194 -5.42 -12.05 -7.22
C LEU A 194 -5.62 -10.56 -7.52
N VAL A 195 -4.97 -10.00 -8.55
CA VAL A 195 -5.23 -8.62 -8.98
C VAL A 195 -6.60 -8.55 -9.65
N ILE A 196 -7.47 -7.69 -9.13
CA ILE A 196 -8.82 -7.47 -9.67
C ILE A 196 -9.00 -6.08 -10.28
N TYR A 197 -8.15 -5.12 -9.89
CA TYR A 197 -8.08 -3.79 -10.49
C TYR A 197 -6.64 -3.32 -10.50
N ASP A 198 -6.24 -2.70 -11.60
CA ASP A 198 -4.91 -2.17 -11.82
C ASP A 198 -5.04 -0.91 -12.69
N TYR A 199 -4.74 0.25 -12.12
CA TYR A 199 -4.88 1.53 -12.80
C TYR A 199 -4.08 1.60 -14.11
N CYS A 200 -2.95 0.88 -14.23
CA CYS A 200 -2.16 0.83 -15.46
C CYS A 200 -2.88 0.11 -16.62
N LYS A 201 -3.94 -0.66 -16.33
CA LYS A 201 -4.76 -1.38 -17.31
C LYS A 201 -6.12 -0.71 -17.55
N ASP A 202 -6.42 0.36 -16.82
CA ASP A 202 -7.67 1.11 -16.92
C ASP A 202 -7.56 2.21 -17.98
N SER A 203 -7.77 1.84 -19.25
CA SER A 203 -7.70 2.79 -20.37
C SER A 203 -8.85 3.79 -20.41
N GLU A 204 -9.93 3.54 -19.69
CA GLU A 204 -11.05 4.49 -19.58
C GLU A 204 -10.64 5.66 -18.68
N ARG A 205 -10.05 5.36 -17.52
CA ARG A 205 -9.53 6.38 -16.61
C ARG A 205 -8.23 7.01 -17.09
N TYR A 206 -7.36 6.22 -17.72
CA TYR A 206 -6.07 6.64 -18.25
C TYR A 206 -5.96 6.42 -19.77
N PRO A 207 -6.60 7.28 -20.59
CA PRO A 207 -6.43 7.23 -22.04
C PRO A 207 -4.97 7.44 -22.47
N THR A 208 -4.21 8.20 -21.68
CA THR A 208 -2.74 8.27 -21.76
C THR A 208 -2.16 7.51 -20.58
N LEU A 209 -1.37 6.49 -20.87
CA LEU A 209 -0.78 5.62 -19.86
C LEU A 209 0.18 6.41 -18.94
N PRO A 210 0.08 6.29 -17.61
CA PRO A 210 1.02 6.88 -16.68
C PRO A 210 2.46 6.43 -16.96
N VAL A 211 3.41 7.35 -16.82
CA VAL A 211 4.81 7.16 -17.27
C VAL A 211 5.55 6.07 -16.50
N GLU A 212 5.09 5.74 -15.30
CA GLU A 212 5.66 4.69 -14.46
C GLU A 212 5.16 3.29 -14.82
N CYS A 213 4.00 3.17 -15.48
CA CYS A 213 3.40 1.87 -15.78
C CYS A 213 4.25 0.96 -16.68
N PRO A 214 5.04 1.48 -17.65
CA PRO A 214 5.97 0.66 -18.43
C PRO A 214 7.22 0.21 -17.68
N LEU A 215 7.50 0.74 -16.48
CA LEU A 215 8.70 0.38 -15.72
C LEU A 215 8.58 -1.08 -15.25
N SER A 216 9.58 -1.89 -15.60
CA SER A 216 9.55 -3.32 -15.30
C SER A 216 9.71 -3.56 -13.79
N PRO A 217 8.74 -4.24 -13.13
CA PRO A 217 8.90 -4.64 -11.74
C PRO A 217 9.84 -5.85 -11.58
N TRP A 218 10.32 -6.42 -12.69
CA TRP A 218 11.17 -7.62 -12.74
C TRP A 218 12.66 -7.29 -12.80
N GLU A 219 12.97 -6.03 -13.11
CA GLU A 219 14.31 -5.49 -13.31
C GLU A 219 14.85 -4.74 -12.10
#